data_AF-A0AAV1ZUY6-F1
#
_entry.id   AF-A0AAV1ZUY6-F1
#
_cell.length_a   1.000
_cell.length_b   1.000
_cell.length_c   1.000
_cell.angle_alpha   90.00
_cell.angle_beta   90.00
_cell.angle_gamma   90.00
#
_symmetry.space_group_name_H-M   'P 1'
#
loop_
_entity.id
_entity.type
_entity.pdbx_description
1 polymer ?
#
loop_
_entity_poly.entity_id
_entity_poly.type
_entity_poly.pdbx_seq_one_letter_code
_entity_poly.pdbx_strand_id
1 'polypeptide(L)'
;MCGSLKGILGFLPVAVVMADEELTISVKNLCKVWDEEDHMSVDHIAVLKIALRKYICIAAKVHALVGCEILLTEDSIMIRNVGHSFGLHNLPVTGMAVIDTKSIPQYKVLIATTEGKLIEVKVSLGEDEIKFQHDRLTIDLDLKNNMIQGLALSTNGLLGGIVLKTAVYYDHLEKKEPLQFAMFVTKPFEEIYAKLKNVLKPQYSFLNTDSNAITSYTDYLDIIRMNLAAGIPLPDWLTSFTTNALQNYENCYSTLELYFIRFILHAYVSGLAVGVPKDKTNFEAKMNEIDALIMRRYISKVINSCKESLDLLSPGQAQSLLLMADWLFKKFDTTLDFLYAAFGCDIPIESETLPARETCGICKEEVKLDDLKVAQCPKGHEFTRCCQSLLLCDVVPFNSCPACKSVALKDIWNFDPYCTYCGMMAI
;
A
#
# COMPACT_ATOMS: atom_id res chain seq x y z
N MET A 1 4.42 -17.96 -20.13
CA MET A 1 5.69 -18.14 -20.86
C MET A 1 6.47 -19.23 -20.16
N CYS A 2 7.12 -20.10 -20.90
CA CYS A 2 8.00 -21.13 -20.36
C CYS A 2 9.32 -21.11 -21.14
N GLY A 3 10.40 -21.42 -20.45
CA GLY A 3 11.70 -21.61 -21.06
C GLY A 3 12.28 -22.96 -20.68
N SER A 4 13.09 -23.53 -21.57
CA SER A 4 13.75 -24.81 -21.34
C SER A 4 15.22 -24.62 -20.96
N LEU A 5 15.80 -25.64 -20.32
CA LEU A 5 17.26 -25.71 -20.08
C LEU A 5 18.08 -25.79 -21.38
N LYS A 6 17.42 -26.11 -22.51
CA LYS A 6 18.03 -26.12 -23.84
C LYS A 6 17.95 -24.77 -24.55
N GLY A 7 17.30 -23.78 -23.96
CA GLY A 7 17.18 -22.42 -24.49
C GLY A 7 15.95 -22.13 -25.36
N ILE A 8 15.10 -23.11 -25.63
CA ILE A 8 13.81 -22.86 -26.26
C ILE A 8 12.94 -21.98 -25.34
N LEU A 9 12.39 -20.90 -25.89
CA LEU A 9 11.46 -19.98 -25.22
C LEU A 9 10.12 -19.98 -25.95
N GLY A 10 9.01 -20.12 -25.22
CA GLY A 10 7.69 -20.10 -25.82
C GLY A 10 6.53 -19.88 -24.86
N PHE A 11 5.32 -19.88 -25.43
CA PHE A 11 4.06 -19.77 -24.72
C PHE A 11 3.25 -21.03 -24.91
N LEU A 12 2.81 -21.64 -23.82
CA LEU A 12 1.83 -22.70 -23.84
C LEU A 12 0.45 -22.08 -23.55
N PRO A 13 -0.44 -21.90 -24.55
CA PRO A 13 -1.76 -21.35 -24.30
C PRO A 13 -2.62 -22.41 -23.60
N VAL A 14 -3.22 -22.01 -22.49
CA VAL A 14 -4.14 -22.85 -21.72
C VAL A 14 -5.46 -22.11 -21.60
N ALA A 15 -6.55 -22.73 -22.01
CA ALA A 15 -7.91 -22.20 -21.85
C ALA A 15 -8.70 -23.12 -20.93
N VAL A 16 -9.36 -22.51 -19.94
CA VAL A 16 -10.23 -23.19 -18.98
C VAL A 16 -11.66 -22.77 -19.29
N VAL A 17 -12.50 -23.72 -19.69
CA VAL A 17 -13.90 -23.48 -20.04
C VAL A 17 -14.78 -24.25 -19.07
N MET A 18 -15.66 -23.53 -18.37
CA MET A 18 -16.74 -24.12 -17.60
C MET A 18 -17.94 -24.28 -18.52
N ALA A 19 -18.32 -25.51 -18.82
CA ALA A 19 -19.52 -25.83 -19.58
C ALA A 19 -20.30 -26.91 -18.81
N ASP A 20 -21.59 -26.70 -18.61
CA ASP A 20 -22.50 -27.67 -17.97
C ASP A 20 -21.99 -28.22 -16.61
N GLU A 21 -21.51 -27.33 -15.74
CA GLU A 21 -20.89 -27.65 -14.43
C GLU A 21 -19.58 -28.47 -14.48
N GLU A 22 -19.07 -28.81 -15.67
CA GLU A 22 -17.77 -29.45 -15.85
C GLU A 22 -16.67 -28.45 -16.23
N LEU A 23 -15.51 -28.58 -15.57
CA LEU A 23 -14.32 -27.79 -15.86
C LEU A 23 -13.46 -28.49 -16.91
N THR A 24 -13.43 -27.95 -18.13
CA THR A 24 -12.59 -28.45 -19.22
C THR A 24 -11.34 -27.59 -19.37
N ILE A 25 -10.17 -28.22 -19.40
CA ILE A 25 -8.88 -27.56 -19.62
C ILE A 25 -8.38 -27.97 -21.01
N SER A 26 -8.24 -27.00 -21.92
CA SER A 26 -7.64 -27.20 -23.23
C SER A 26 -6.25 -26.59 -23.27
N VAL A 27 -5.26 -27.40 -23.66
CA VAL A 27 -3.87 -26.98 -23.84
C VAL A 27 -3.58 -26.97 -25.33
N LYS A 28 -3.17 -25.81 -25.86
CA LYS A 28 -2.82 -25.65 -27.28
C LYS A 28 -1.33 -25.87 -27.50
N ASN A 29 -0.92 -25.90 -28.76
CA ASN A 29 0.48 -26.04 -29.15
C ASN A 29 1.36 -24.91 -28.62
N LEU A 30 2.62 -25.23 -28.34
CA LEU A 30 3.63 -24.28 -27.91
C LEU A 30 3.91 -23.24 -29.01
N CYS A 31 3.61 -21.97 -28.73
CA CYS A 31 3.98 -20.84 -29.59
C CYS A 31 5.40 -20.41 -29.25
N LYS A 32 6.37 -20.77 -30.09
CA LYS A 32 7.79 -20.51 -29.84
C LYS A 32 8.16 -19.07 -30.20
N VAL A 33 8.86 -18.41 -29.28
CA VAL A 33 9.49 -17.09 -29.48
C VAL A 33 10.94 -17.26 -29.92
N TRP A 34 11.59 -18.29 -29.37
CA TRP A 34 12.96 -18.69 -29.68
C TRP A 34 12.99 -20.20 -29.82
N ASP A 35 13.22 -20.71 -31.03
CA ASP A 35 13.17 -22.16 -31.33
C ASP A 35 14.56 -22.81 -31.32
N GLU A 36 15.64 -22.03 -31.27
CA GLU A 36 16.98 -22.60 -31.32
C GLU A 36 17.36 -23.26 -29.99
N GLU A 37 17.85 -24.50 -30.06
CA GLU A 37 18.48 -25.21 -28.94
C GLU A 37 19.93 -24.70 -28.74
N ASP A 38 20.07 -23.44 -28.33
CA ASP A 38 21.37 -22.79 -28.10
C ASP A 38 22.01 -23.15 -26.75
N HIS A 39 21.34 -24.00 -25.94
CA HIS A 39 21.77 -24.40 -24.60
C HIS A 39 21.95 -23.23 -23.61
N MET A 40 21.36 -22.06 -23.91
CA MET A 40 21.30 -20.95 -22.97
C MET A 40 20.01 -21.05 -22.15
N SER A 41 20.11 -21.47 -20.89
CA SER A 41 18.94 -21.61 -20.02
C SER A 41 18.15 -20.31 -19.89
N VAL A 42 16.83 -20.45 -19.83
CA VAL A 42 15.91 -19.35 -19.50
C VAL A 42 15.67 -19.40 -17.99
N ASP A 43 16.24 -18.45 -17.25
CA ASP A 43 16.27 -18.52 -15.78
C ASP A 43 15.18 -17.63 -15.15
N HIS A 44 14.87 -16.50 -15.77
CA HIS A 44 13.93 -15.52 -15.22
C HIS A 44 13.00 -14.96 -16.29
N ILE A 45 11.77 -14.67 -15.87
CA ILE A 45 10.71 -14.15 -16.72
C ILE A 45 10.00 -13.01 -15.98
N ALA A 46 9.89 -11.86 -16.63
CA ALA A 46 9.04 -10.75 -16.20
C ALA A 46 7.89 -10.55 -17.18
N VAL A 47 6.71 -10.28 -16.65
CA VAL A 47 5.50 -10.01 -17.43
C VAL A 47 4.95 -8.65 -17.01
N LEU A 48 4.77 -7.76 -17.99
CA LEU A 48 4.26 -6.42 -17.81
C LEU A 48 2.91 -6.30 -18.51
N LYS A 49 1.85 -5.97 -17.76
CA LYS A 49 0.53 -5.69 -18.34
C LYS A 49 0.49 -4.24 -18.83
N ILE A 50 0.25 -4.07 -20.12
CA ILE A 50 0.22 -2.74 -20.77
C ILE A 50 -1.20 -2.22 -20.87
N ALA A 51 -2.13 -3.09 -21.27
CA ALA A 51 -3.54 -2.74 -21.45
C ALA A 51 -4.41 -3.98 -21.22
N LEU A 52 -5.73 -3.83 -21.40
CA LEU A 52 -6.63 -4.97 -21.42
C LEU A 52 -6.15 -5.95 -22.50
N ARG A 53 -5.89 -7.21 -22.09
CA ARG A 53 -5.42 -8.28 -22.98
C ARG A 53 -4.07 -8.01 -23.70
N LYS A 54 -3.29 -6.99 -23.30
CA LYS A 54 -1.98 -6.67 -23.91
C LYS A 54 -0.85 -6.69 -22.89
N TYR A 55 0.22 -7.41 -23.19
CA TYR A 55 1.36 -7.65 -22.29
C TYR A 55 2.70 -7.53 -23.01
N ILE A 56 3.76 -7.17 -22.28
CA ILE A 56 5.15 -7.41 -22.68
C ILE A 56 5.68 -8.54 -21.79
N CYS A 57 6.37 -9.49 -22.40
CA CYS A 57 7.10 -10.53 -21.68
C CYS A 57 8.58 -10.39 -21.99
N ILE A 58 9.40 -10.49 -20.94
CA ILE A 58 10.87 -10.42 -21.03
C ILE A 58 11.42 -11.65 -20.33
N ALA A 59 12.36 -12.33 -20.98
CA ALA A 59 13.05 -13.49 -20.47
C ALA A 59 14.55 -13.22 -20.42
N ALA A 60 15.20 -13.59 -19.31
CA ALA A 60 16.65 -13.67 -19.24
C ALA A 60 17.11 -15.05 -19.70
N LYS A 61 17.99 -15.05 -20.70
CA LYS A 61 18.69 -16.22 -21.22
C LYS A 61 20.18 -16.08 -20.96
N VAL A 62 20.66 -16.58 -19.83
CA VAL A 62 22.07 -16.43 -19.40
C VAL A 62 22.51 -14.95 -19.44
N HIS A 63 23.20 -14.51 -20.51
CA HIS A 63 23.73 -13.15 -20.70
C HIS A 63 22.95 -12.32 -21.74
N ALA A 64 21.77 -12.81 -22.15
CA ALA A 64 20.89 -12.16 -23.11
C ALA A 64 19.51 -11.87 -22.50
N LEU A 65 18.85 -10.84 -23.00
CA LEU A 65 17.43 -10.59 -22.76
C LEU A 65 16.65 -10.80 -24.06
N VAL A 66 15.52 -11.51 -23.97
CA VAL A 66 14.58 -11.72 -25.08
C VAL A 66 13.23 -11.17 -24.67
N GLY A 67 12.63 -10.33 -25.51
CA GLY A 67 11.35 -9.68 -25.25
C GLY A 67 10.36 -9.95 -26.37
N CYS A 68 9.06 -9.99 -26.02
CA CYS A 68 7.99 -10.01 -27.01
C CYS A 68 6.73 -9.31 -26.48
N GLU A 69 5.94 -8.78 -27.41
CA GLU A 69 4.59 -8.28 -27.15
C GLU A 69 3.59 -9.43 -27.31
N ILE A 70 2.63 -9.49 -26.40
CA ILE A 70 1.54 -10.46 -26.40
C ILE A 70 0.21 -9.76 -26.45
N LEU A 71 -0.63 -10.19 -27.38
CA LEU A 71 -2.03 -9.83 -27.46
C LEU A 71 -2.86 -11.09 -27.22
N LEU A 72 -3.64 -11.10 -26.14
CA LEU A 72 -4.64 -12.13 -25.89
C LEU A 72 -5.89 -11.81 -26.70
N THR A 73 -6.32 -12.73 -27.55
CA THR A 73 -7.66 -12.69 -28.15
C THR A 73 -8.60 -13.57 -27.32
N GLU A 74 -9.84 -13.76 -27.76
CA GLU A 74 -10.80 -14.63 -27.05
C GLU A 74 -10.33 -16.08 -27.04
N ASP A 75 -9.75 -16.55 -28.15
CA ASP A 75 -9.40 -17.95 -28.33
C ASP A 75 -7.90 -18.19 -28.56
N SER A 76 -7.07 -17.16 -28.69
CA SER A 76 -5.66 -17.32 -29.08
C SER A 76 -4.72 -16.31 -28.45
N ILE A 77 -3.43 -16.60 -28.56
CA ILE A 77 -2.34 -15.70 -28.17
C ILE A 77 -1.61 -15.28 -29.45
N MET A 78 -1.50 -13.98 -29.70
CA MET A 78 -0.66 -13.44 -30.76
C MET A 78 0.64 -12.89 -30.17
N ILE A 79 1.76 -13.27 -30.78
CA ILE A 79 3.10 -12.78 -30.42
C ILE A 79 3.51 -11.77 -31.49
N ARG A 80 3.96 -10.58 -31.07
CA ARG A 80 4.44 -9.50 -31.93
C ARG A 80 5.73 -8.92 -31.37
N ASN A 81 6.43 -8.12 -32.17
CA ASN A 81 7.53 -7.27 -31.73
C ASN A 81 8.59 -8.03 -30.92
N VAL A 82 9.02 -9.18 -31.44
CA VAL A 82 10.07 -9.99 -30.80
C VAL A 82 11.40 -9.26 -30.98
N GLY A 83 12.10 -9.02 -29.87
CA GLY A 83 13.39 -8.35 -29.86
C GLY A 83 14.33 -9.01 -28.85
N HIS A 84 15.63 -8.79 -29.00
CA HIS A 84 16.63 -9.32 -28.07
C HIS A 84 17.78 -8.34 -27.87
N SER A 85 18.54 -8.54 -26.79
CA SER A 85 19.74 -7.76 -26.50
C SER A 85 20.81 -8.64 -25.86
N PHE A 86 22.04 -8.46 -26.29
CA PHE A 86 23.23 -9.12 -25.76
C PHE A 86 24.18 -8.08 -25.15
N GLY A 87 24.99 -8.50 -24.18
CA GLY A 87 26.07 -7.67 -23.63
C GLY A 87 25.63 -6.60 -22.62
N LEU A 88 24.36 -6.60 -22.22
CA LEU A 88 23.87 -5.77 -21.10
C LEU A 88 24.53 -6.17 -19.78
N HIS A 89 24.84 -7.46 -19.64
CA HIS A 89 25.55 -8.06 -18.52
C HIS A 89 26.37 -9.24 -19.02
N ASN A 90 27.43 -9.58 -18.29
CA ASN A 90 28.35 -10.65 -18.70
C ASN A 90 28.03 -11.98 -18.03
N LEU A 91 27.44 -11.94 -16.83
CA LEU A 91 27.09 -13.13 -16.07
C LEU A 91 25.57 -13.32 -16.00
N PRO A 92 25.09 -14.54 -15.66
CA PRO A 92 23.67 -14.84 -15.56
C PRO A 92 22.90 -13.89 -14.66
N VAL A 93 21.67 -13.59 -15.08
CA VAL A 93 20.67 -12.92 -14.24
C VAL A 93 20.28 -13.86 -13.10
N THR A 94 20.28 -13.35 -11.88
CA THR A 94 19.88 -14.10 -10.67
C THR A 94 18.57 -13.58 -10.07
N GLY A 95 18.04 -12.48 -10.60
CA GLY A 95 16.70 -12.02 -10.26
C GLY A 95 16.23 -10.93 -11.22
N MET A 96 14.91 -10.85 -11.42
CA MET A 96 14.27 -9.92 -12.33
C MET A 96 12.96 -9.43 -11.73
N ALA A 97 12.75 -8.11 -11.69
CA ALA A 97 11.56 -7.51 -11.10
C ALA A 97 11.10 -6.28 -11.89
N VAL A 98 9.79 -6.07 -11.98
CA VAL A 98 9.19 -4.92 -12.71
C VAL A 98 9.15 -3.70 -11.79
N ILE A 99 9.68 -2.55 -12.24
CA ILE A 99 9.81 -1.33 -11.40
C ILE A 99 8.55 -0.46 -11.45
N ASP A 100 7.90 -0.33 -12.62
CA ASP A 100 6.71 0.50 -12.77
C ASP A 100 5.87 -0.01 -13.95
N THR A 101 4.61 -0.36 -13.69
CA THR A 101 3.65 -0.79 -14.72
C THR A 101 2.87 0.37 -15.33
N LYS A 102 2.99 1.59 -14.79
CA LYS A 102 2.19 2.76 -15.17
C LYS A 102 2.99 3.78 -15.99
N SER A 103 4.32 3.65 -16.08
CA SER A 103 5.17 4.53 -16.88
C SER A 103 5.11 4.17 -18.37
N ILE A 104 4.14 4.75 -19.08
CA ILE A 104 4.06 4.70 -20.56
C ILE A 104 4.89 5.88 -21.11
N PRO A 105 5.68 5.71 -22.21
CA PRO A 105 5.82 4.53 -23.07
C PRO A 105 7.05 3.65 -22.76
N GLN A 106 7.86 3.99 -21.77
CA GLN A 106 9.06 3.24 -21.40
C GLN A 106 8.82 2.40 -20.15
N TYR A 107 8.72 1.09 -20.34
CA TYR A 107 8.60 0.14 -19.25
C TYR A 107 9.96 -0.15 -18.64
N LYS A 108 9.99 -0.51 -17.36
CA LYS A 108 11.25 -0.68 -16.63
C LYS A 108 11.29 -1.99 -15.87
N VAL A 109 12.39 -2.71 -16.03
CA VAL A 109 12.69 -3.94 -15.30
C VAL A 109 14.04 -3.77 -14.63
N LEU A 110 14.13 -4.14 -13.36
CA LEU A 110 15.37 -4.26 -12.63
C LEU A 110 15.87 -5.69 -12.77
N ILE A 111 17.13 -5.85 -13.17
CA ILE A 111 17.81 -7.16 -13.15
C ILE A 111 18.96 -7.14 -12.15
N ALA A 112 19.14 -8.26 -11.47
CA ALA A 112 20.32 -8.56 -10.67
C ALA A 112 21.14 -9.64 -11.36
N THR A 113 22.46 -9.55 -11.29
CA THR A 113 23.36 -10.51 -11.94
C THR A 113 24.30 -11.17 -10.94
N THR A 114 24.87 -12.31 -11.35
CA THR A 114 25.84 -13.06 -10.53
C THR A 114 27.11 -12.25 -10.25
N GLU A 115 27.49 -11.31 -11.12
CA GLU A 115 28.63 -10.39 -10.92
C GLU A 115 28.31 -9.25 -9.94
N GLY A 116 27.13 -9.26 -9.32
CA GLY A 116 26.76 -8.27 -8.32
C GLY A 116 26.26 -6.95 -8.88
N LYS A 117 25.87 -6.90 -10.17
CA LYS A 117 25.30 -5.68 -10.76
C LYS A 117 23.79 -5.67 -10.62
N LEU A 118 23.26 -4.48 -10.35
CA LEU A 118 21.85 -4.14 -10.50
C LEU A 118 21.70 -3.20 -11.70
N ILE A 119 20.84 -3.55 -12.64
CA ILE A 119 20.73 -2.83 -13.93
C ILE A 119 19.26 -2.51 -14.19
N GLU A 120 18.94 -1.23 -14.36
CA GLU A 120 17.61 -0.81 -14.82
C GLU A 120 17.57 -0.92 -16.34
N VAL A 121 16.74 -1.84 -16.83
CA VAL A 121 16.49 -2.06 -18.25
C VAL A 121 15.19 -1.36 -18.62
N LYS A 122 15.30 -0.34 -19.46
CA LYS A 122 14.20 0.33 -20.13
C LYS A 122 13.80 -0.45 -21.37
N VAL A 123 12.50 -0.65 -21.53
CA VAL A 123 11.92 -1.47 -22.59
C VAL A 123 10.91 -0.60 -23.32
N SER A 124 11.12 -0.43 -24.62
CA SER A 124 10.23 0.35 -25.48
C SER A 124 9.72 -0.50 -26.62
N LEU A 125 8.44 -0.33 -26.96
CA LEU A 125 7.84 -0.92 -28.16
C LEU A 125 8.26 -0.08 -29.37
N GLY A 126 9.07 -0.65 -30.26
CA GLY A 126 9.32 -0.09 -31.59
C GLY A 126 8.19 -0.44 -32.56
N GLU A 127 8.36 -0.06 -33.83
CA GLU A 127 7.39 -0.39 -34.90
C GLU A 127 7.37 -1.91 -35.18
N ASP A 128 8.54 -2.54 -35.26
CA ASP A 128 8.68 -3.96 -35.62
C ASP A 128 9.31 -4.84 -34.51
N GLU A 129 9.96 -4.23 -33.50
CA GLU A 129 10.70 -4.96 -32.46
C GLU A 129 10.63 -4.25 -31.10
N ILE A 130 10.74 -5.03 -30.02
CA ILE A 130 11.03 -4.48 -28.69
C ILE A 130 12.50 -4.06 -28.62
N LYS A 131 12.73 -2.84 -28.15
CA LYS A 131 14.07 -2.28 -27.93
C LYS A 131 14.39 -2.23 -26.45
N PHE A 132 15.60 -2.68 -26.13
CA PHE A 132 16.18 -2.61 -24.80
C PHE A 132 17.17 -1.46 -24.72
N GLN A 133 16.98 -0.59 -23.75
CA GLN A 133 17.94 0.44 -23.34
C GLN A 133 18.27 0.19 -21.87
N HIS A 134 19.47 0.54 -21.42
CA HIS A 134 19.84 0.30 -20.04
C HIS A 134 20.46 1.55 -19.41
N ASP A 135 20.07 1.80 -18.17
CA ASP A 135 20.79 2.68 -17.27
C ASP A 135 21.35 1.81 -16.15
N ARG A 136 22.67 1.80 -15.99
CA ARG A 136 23.28 1.06 -14.88
C ARG A 136 22.93 1.79 -13.58
N LEU A 137 22.13 1.14 -12.73
CA LEU A 137 21.95 1.61 -11.37
C LEU A 137 23.23 1.27 -10.60
N THR A 138 23.95 2.31 -10.21
CA THR A 138 25.07 2.13 -9.28
C THR A 138 24.47 2.14 -7.89
N ILE A 139 24.07 0.97 -7.41
CA ILE A 139 23.71 0.80 -6.01
C ILE A 139 25.01 0.43 -5.30
N ASP A 140 25.42 1.28 -4.37
CA ASP A 140 26.63 1.11 -3.57
C ASP A 140 26.41 0.00 -2.53
N LEU A 141 26.48 -1.25 -2.98
CA LEU A 141 26.47 -2.44 -2.13
C LEU A 141 27.89 -2.98 -2.08
N ASP A 142 28.49 -2.99 -0.89
CA ASP A 142 29.77 -3.67 -0.68
C ASP A 142 29.56 -5.20 -0.76
N LEU A 143 29.75 -5.74 -1.96
CA LEU A 143 29.57 -7.15 -2.26
C LEU A 143 30.85 -7.97 -2.11
N LYS A 144 31.94 -7.45 -1.53
CA LYS A 144 33.31 -8.04 -1.59
C LYS A 144 33.40 -9.57 -1.47
N ASN A 145 32.54 -10.21 -0.68
CA ASN A 145 32.52 -11.66 -0.47
C ASN A 145 31.16 -12.31 -0.74
N ASN A 146 30.22 -11.59 -1.35
CA ASN A 146 28.83 -11.99 -1.52
C ASN A 146 28.43 -11.98 -3.00
N MET A 147 27.59 -12.94 -3.39
CA MET A 147 26.93 -12.98 -4.69
C MET A 147 25.43 -12.80 -4.54
N ILE A 148 24.79 -12.12 -5.50
CA ILE A 148 23.34 -11.96 -5.50
C ILE A 148 22.70 -13.26 -6.00
N GLN A 149 21.69 -13.76 -5.27
CA GLN A 149 20.93 -14.99 -5.57
C GLN A 149 19.47 -14.73 -5.94
N GLY A 150 18.99 -13.52 -5.72
CA GLY A 150 17.61 -13.16 -5.94
C GLY A 150 17.39 -11.67 -5.81
N LEU A 151 16.35 -11.19 -6.48
CA LEU A 151 15.89 -9.81 -6.45
C LEU A 151 14.37 -9.80 -6.37
N ALA A 152 13.83 -8.97 -5.49
CA ALA A 152 12.42 -8.63 -5.44
C ALA A 152 12.26 -7.12 -5.25
N LEU A 153 11.13 -6.60 -5.73
CA LEU A 153 10.72 -5.22 -5.51
C LEU A 153 9.42 -5.21 -4.72
N SER A 154 9.26 -4.20 -3.88
CA SER A 154 7.99 -3.87 -3.21
C SER A 154 6.93 -3.40 -4.21
N THR A 155 5.68 -3.26 -3.75
CA THR A 155 4.53 -2.97 -4.61
C THR A 155 4.64 -1.64 -5.38
N ASN A 156 5.28 -0.61 -4.81
CA ASN A 156 5.53 0.66 -5.52
C ASN A 156 6.89 0.70 -6.23
N GLY A 157 7.70 -0.35 -6.14
CA GLY A 157 9.00 -0.45 -6.76
C GLY A 157 10.06 0.49 -6.19
N LEU A 158 9.81 1.12 -5.03
CA LEU A 158 10.75 2.07 -4.41
C LEU A 158 11.72 1.38 -3.45
N LEU A 159 11.31 0.23 -2.90
CA LEU A 159 12.16 -0.63 -2.07
C LEU A 159 12.51 -1.90 -2.86
N GLY A 160 13.79 -2.22 -2.88
CA GLY A 160 14.30 -3.46 -3.42
C GLY A 160 14.89 -4.32 -2.33
N GLY A 161 14.72 -5.63 -2.47
CA GLY A 161 15.33 -6.65 -1.63
C GLY A 161 16.20 -7.57 -2.46
N ILE A 162 17.42 -7.84 -2.00
CA ILE A 162 18.31 -8.84 -2.60
C ILE A 162 18.69 -9.89 -1.57
N VAL A 163 18.79 -11.12 -2.04
CA VAL A 163 19.35 -12.23 -1.28
C VAL A 163 20.82 -12.37 -1.67
N LEU A 164 21.69 -12.34 -0.69
CA LEU A 164 23.13 -12.46 -0.82
C LEU A 164 23.57 -13.81 -0.28
N LYS A 165 24.49 -14.47 -0.97
CA LYS A 165 25.16 -15.68 -0.52
C LYS A 165 26.66 -15.44 -0.44
N THR A 166 27.30 -15.95 0.59
CA THR A 166 28.76 -15.91 0.71
C THR A 166 29.39 -16.70 -0.45
N ALA A 167 30.17 -16.02 -1.29
CA ALA A 167 30.76 -16.53 -2.52
C ALA A 167 32.21 -17.03 -2.35
N VAL A 168 32.78 -16.83 -1.16
CA VAL A 168 34.12 -17.28 -0.79
C VAL A 168 34.05 -18.36 0.28
N TYR A 169 35.12 -19.14 0.45
CA TYR A 169 35.26 -20.00 1.62
C TYR A 169 35.19 -19.16 2.89
N TYR A 170 34.41 -19.61 3.86
CA TYR A 170 34.24 -18.95 5.16
C TYR A 170 34.32 -20.00 6.26
N ASP A 171 34.78 -19.57 7.43
CA ASP A 171 34.74 -20.42 8.61
C ASP A 171 33.30 -20.48 9.15
N HIS A 172 32.70 -21.66 9.09
CA HIS A 172 31.36 -21.93 9.61
C HIS A 172 31.27 -21.80 11.14
N LEU A 173 32.41 -21.79 11.85
CA LEU A 173 32.47 -21.49 13.28
C LEU A 173 32.33 -20.00 13.57
N GLU A 174 32.77 -19.13 12.65
CA GLU A 174 32.67 -17.67 12.77
C GLU A 174 31.38 -17.12 12.15
N LYS A 175 30.98 -17.65 10.98
CA LYS A 175 29.76 -17.23 10.26
C LYS A 175 28.80 -18.41 10.10
N LYS A 176 27.78 -18.46 10.97
CA LYS A 176 26.76 -19.52 10.97
C LYS A 176 25.74 -19.40 9.83
N GLU A 177 25.44 -18.17 9.39
CA GLU A 177 24.43 -17.91 8.37
C GLU A 177 25.08 -17.32 7.10
N PRO A 178 25.26 -18.13 6.04
CA PRO A 178 25.88 -17.67 4.80
C PRO A 178 24.97 -16.87 3.89
N LEU A 179 23.65 -16.88 4.18
CA LEU A 179 22.63 -16.13 3.47
C LEU A 179 22.35 -14.83 4.21
N GLN A 180 22.33 -13.72 3.48
CA GLN A 180 22.03 -12.39 3.98
C GLN A 180 20.93 -11.78 3.14
N PHE A 181 20.09 -10.96 3.74
CA PHE A 181 19.09 -10.17 3.03
C PHE A 181 19.47 -8.70 3.15
N ALA A 182 19.56 -8.00 2.02
CA ALA A 182 19.82 -6.58 1.99
C ALA A 182 18.65 -5.86 1.32
N MET A 183 18.17 -4.79 1.97
CA MET A 183 17.18 -3.88 1.42
C MET A 183 17.89 -2.61 0.92
N PHE A 184 17.41 -2.06 -0.19
CA PHE A 184 17.90 -0.81 -0.76
C PHE A 184 16.75 0.01 -1.33
N VAL A 185 17.01 1.29 -1.55
CA VAL A 185 16.08 2.21 -2.19
C VAL A 185 16.43 2.31 -3.66
N THR A 186 15.43 2.21 -4.55
CA THR A 186 15.66 2.11 -6.00
C THR A 186 15.93 3.45 -6.69
N LYS A 187 15.63 4.56 -6.00
CA LYS A 187 15.78 5.94 -6.49
C LYS A 187 16.34 6.86 -5.39
N PRO A 188 16.98 7.98 -5.76
CA PRO A 188 17.35 9.02 -4.80
C PRO A 188 16.13 9.54 -4.03
N PHE A 189 16.32 9.90 -2.76
CA PHE A 189 15.23 10.35 -1.90
C PHE A 189 14.49 11.57 -2.46
N GLU A 190 15.22 12.47 -3.13
CA GLU A 190 14.68 13.68 -3.75
C GLU A 190 13.63 13.36 -4.82
N GLU A 191 13.91 12.37 -5.69
CA GLU A 191 12.98 11.90 -6.72
C GLU A 191 11.74 11.25 -6.09
N ILE A 192 11.94 10.46 -5.04
CA ILE A 192 10.86 9.78 -4.32
C ILE A 192 9.91 10.79 -3.68
N TYR A 193 10.46 11.77 -2.97
CA TYR A 193 9.65 12.81 -2.34
C TYR A 193 8.98 13.74 -3.36
N ALA A 194 9.58 13.98 -4.53
CA ALA A 194 8.93 14.70 -5.62
C ALA A 194 7.73 13.92 -6.18
N LYS A 195 7.87 12.60 -6.37
CA LYS A 195 6.76 11.72 -6.78
C LYS A 195 5.65 11.69 -5.73
N LEU A 196 6.00 11.55 -4.45
CA LEU A 196 5.04 11.60 -3.34
C LEU A 196 4.28 12.93 -3.30
N LYS A 197 4.98 14.06 -3.46
CA LYS A 197 4.35 15.38 -3.49
C LYS A 197 3.31 15.50 -4.61
N ASN A 198 3.51 14.85 -5.75
CA ASN A 198 2.53 14.83 -6.83
C ASN A 198 1.37 13.86 -6.56
N VAL A 199 1.63 12.73 -5.90
CA VAL A 199 0.58 11.79 -5.45
C VAL A 199 -0.37 12.45 -4.44
N LEU A 200 0.16 13.29 -3.54
CA LEU A 200 -0.64 13.99 -2.55
C LEU A 200 -1.33 15.25 -3.09
N LYS A 201 -1.05 15.69 -4.33
CA LYS A 201 -1.70 16.88 -4.91
C LYS A 201 -3.15 16.59 -5.35
N PRO A 202 -4.07 17.57 -5.19
CA PRO A 202 -5.51 17.37 -5.45
C PRO A 202 -5.89 17.11 -6.92
N GLN A 203 -5.03 17.44 -7.88
CA GLN A 203 -5.42 17.63 -9.28
C GLN A 203 -5.52 16.34 -10.10
N TYR A 204 -5.20 15.17 -9.51
CA TYR A 204 -5.29 13.86 -10.19
C TYR A 204 -6.30 12.90 -9.54
N SER A 205 -7.14 13.39 -8.61
CA SER A 205 -8.20 12.60 -7.96
C SER A 205 -9.45 12.36 -8.84
N PHE A 206 -9.30 12.35 -10.16
CA PHE A 206 -10.35 11.98 -11.13
C PHE A 206 -10.38 10.48 -11.42
N LEU A 207 -9.47 9.70 -10.84
CA LEU A 207 -9.53 8.24 -10.90
C LEU A 207 -10.36 7.74 -9.72
N ASN A 208 -11.61 7.39 -10.02
CA ASN A 208 -12.36 6.33 -9.34
C ASN A 208 -11.57 5.01 -9.49
N THR A 209 -10.42 4.92 -8.84
CA THR A 209 -9.78 3.63 -8.59
C THR A 209 -10.06 3.28 -7.14
N ASP A 210 -10.63 2.10 -6.94
CA ASP A 210 -10.97 1.46 -5.68
C ASP A 210 -9.77 1.24 -4.71
N SER A 211 -8.66 1.96 -4.86
CA SER A 211 -7.41 1.76 -4.12
C SER A 211 -6.76 3.06 -3.60
N ASN A 212 -7.54 4.01 -3.07
CA ASN A 212 -7.02 5.09 -2.20
C ASN A 212 -6.54 4.56 -0.82
N ALA A 213 -6.45 3.23 -0.65
CA ALA A 213 -5.92 2.59 0.53
C ALA A 213 -4.45 2.98 0.72
N ILE A 214 -4.10 3.34 1.96
CA ILE A 214 -2.73 3.69 2.34
C ILE A 214 -1.74 2.55 2.04
N THR A 215 -2.24 1.31 1.98
CA THR A 215 -1.50 0.08 1.69
C THR A 215 -0.83 0.14 0.31
N SER A 216 -1.39 0.91 -0.62
CA SER A 216 -0.79 1.19 -1.93
C SER A 216 0.38 2.16 -1.87
N TYR A 217 0.75 2.67 -0.69
CA TYR A 217 1.80 3.68 -0.51
C TYR A 217 2.78 3.32 0.62
N THR A 218 2.84 2.04 1.01
CA THR A 218 3.66 1.54 2.12
C THR A 218 5.14 1.87 1.95
N ASP A 219 5.65 1.81 0.72
CA ASP A 219 7.05 2.13 0.44
C ASP A 219 7.42 3.55 0.87
N TYR A 220 6.53 4.53 0.60
CA TYR A 220 6.77 5.91 1.00
C TYR A 220 6.79 6.05 2.53
N LEU A 221 5.88 5.35 3.22
CA LEU A 221 5.84 5.34 4.69
C LEU A 221 7.12 4.73 5.27
N ASP A 222 7.60 3.61 4.71
CA ASP A 222 8.82 2.96 5.15
C ASP A 222 10.07 3.81 4.87
N ILE A 223 10.13 4.50 3.74
CA ILE A 223 11.24 5.43 3.44
C ILE A 223 11.26 6.61 4.41
N ILE A 224 10.08 7.21 4.68
CA ILE A 224 9.95 8.26 5.71
C ILE A 224 10.40 7.72 7.07
N ARG A 225 9.96 6.52 7.43
CA ARG A 225 10.31 5.83 8.68
C ARG A 225 11.83 5.63 8.80
N MET A 226 12.46 5.14 7.75
CA MET A 226 13.90 4.91 7.68
C MET A 226 14.68 6.22 7.83
N ASN A 227 14.28 7.28 7.11
CA ASN A 227 14.95 8.57 7.21
C ASN A 227 14.83 9.18 8.61
N LEU A 228 13.63 9.16 9.19
CA LEU A 228 13.41 9.64 10.56
C LEU A 228 14.22 8.85 11.59
N ALA A 229 14.25 7.51 11.48
CA ALA A 229 15.03 6.64 12.36
C ALA A 229 16.54 6.85 12.21
N ALA A 230 17.02 7.16 11.00
CA ALA A 230 18.41 7.48 10.73
C ALA A 230 18.80 8.92 11.09
N GLY A 231 17.85 9.76 11.54
CA GLY A 231 18.09 11.18 11.78
C GLY A 231 18.29 12.02 10.50
N ILE A 232 17.93 11.47 9.34
CA ILE A 232 17.97 12.16 8.05
C ILE A 232 16.75 13.10 7.98
N PRO A 233 16.95 14.41 7.74
CA PRO A 233 15.85 15.37 7.70
C PRO A 233 14.89 15.07 6.55
N LEU A 234 13.59 15.26 6.80
CA LEU A 234 12.58 15.22 5.75
C LEU A 234 12.59 16.54 4.94
N PRO A 235 12.18 16.52 3.67
CA PRO A 235 11.98 17.74 2.88
C PRO A 235 11.08 18.77 3.59
N ASP A 236 11.34 20.06 3.39
CA ASP A 236 10.64 21.16 4.08
C ASP A 236 9.11 21.06 4.02
N TRP A 237 8.56 20.64 2.88
CA TRP A 237 7.12 20.51 2.72
C TRP A 237 6.52 19.38 3.58
N LEU A 238 7.25 18.29 3.82
CA LEU A 238 6.84 17.23 4.76
C LEU A 238 7.08 17.68 6.21
N THR A 239 8.20 18.36 6.47
CA THR A 239 8.47 18.95 7.78
C THR A 239 7.38 19.96 8.17
N SER A 240 6.81 20.67 7.18
CA SER A 240 5.69 21.59 7.40
C SER A 240 4.45 20.91 7.99
N PHE A 241 4.28 19.60 7.80
CA PHE A 241 3.20 18.83 8.44
C PHE A 241 3.28 18.87 9.97
N THR A 242 4.48 19.00 10.52
CA THR A 242 4.69 19.14 11.95
C THR A 242 4.46 20.57 12.44
N THR A 243 4.74 21.59 11.62
CA THR A 243 4.74 23.00 12.05
C THR A 243 3.50 23.81 11.68
N ASN A 244 2.81 23.49 10.59
CA ASN A 244 1.69 24.30 10.09
C ASN A 244 0.50 24.28 11.03
N ALA A 245 -0.26 25.37 11.05
CA ALA A 245 -1.53 25.46 11.75
C ALA A 245 -2.58 24.50 11.16
N LEU A 246 -3.47 24.00 12.01
CA LEU A 246 -4.48 23.00 11.66
C LEU A 246 -5.51 23.49 10.64
N GLN A 247 -5.79 24.79 10.67
CA GLN A 247 -6.70 25.48 9.74
C GLN A 247 -6.27 25.25 8.28
N ASN A 248 -4.97 25.02 8.04
CA ASN A 248 -4.45 24.70 6.71
C ASN A 248 -4.91 23.31 6.22
N TYR A 249 -5.34 22.43 7.13
CA TYR A 249 -5.72 21.04 6.85
C TYR A 249 -7.23 20.80 6.90
N GLU A 250 -8.01 21.72 7.43
CA GLU A 250 -9.48 21.65 7.36
C GLU A 250 -9.95 21.57 5.90
N ASN A 251 -9.26 22.31 5.02
CA ASN A 251 -9.49 22.33 3.58
C ASN A 251 -8.62 21.31 2.79
N CYS A 252 -7.93 20.38 3.47
CA CYS A 252 -7.16 19.34 2.76
C CYS A 252 -8.08 18.59 1.80
N TYR A 253 -7.60 18.29 0.60
CA TYR A 253 -8.45 17.68 -0.41
C TYR A 253 -8.50 16.15 -0.30
N SER A 254 -7.55 15.51 0.40
CA SER A 254 -7.45 14.03 0.45
C SER A 254 -7.26 13.50 1.86
N THR A 255 -7.96 12.42 2.22
CA THR A 255 -7.75 11.68 3.48
C THR A 255 -6.37 11.04 3.53
N LEU A 256 -5.79 10.72 2.36
CA LEU A 256 -4.43 10.19 2.26
C LEU A 256 -3.40 11.15 2.86
N GLU A 257 -3.53 12.46 2.60
CA GLU A 257 -2.65 13.48 3.17
C GLU A 257 -2.71 13.49 4.70
N LEU A 258 -3.92 13.40 5.27
CA LEU A 258 -4.11 13.29 6.72
C LEU A 258 -3.45 12.05 7.31
N TYR A 259 -3.49 10.90 6.60
CA TYR A 259 -2.77 9.71 7.04
C TYR A 259 -1.25 9.89 7.06
N PHE A 260 -0.67 10.57 6.07
CA PHE A 260 0.76 10.90 6.06
C PHE A 260 1.13 11.84 7.19
N ILE A 261 0.33 12.88 7.44
CA ILE A 261 0.53 13.80 8.58
C ILE A 261 0.51 13.01 9.89
N ARG A 262 -0.53 12.19 10.11
CA ARG A 262 -0.68 11.37 11.30
C ARG A 262 0.49 10.41 11.48
N PHE A 263 0.95 9.76 10.40
CA PHE A 263 2.09 8.84 10.43
C PHE A 263 3.37 9.54 10.90
N ILE A 264 3.65 10.73 10.36
CA ILE A 264 4.84 11.52 10.73
C ILE A 264 4.75 11.95 12.20
N LEU A 265 3.60 12.48 12.64
CA LEU A 265 3.39 12.86 14.04
C LEU A 265 3.59 11.66 14.98
N HIS A 266 3.03 10.50 14.63
CA HIS A 266 3.22 9.27 15.41
C HIS A 266 4.70 8.84 15.48
N ALA A 267 5.46 8.99 14.40
CA ALA A 267 6.90 8.68 14.41
C ALA A 267 7.69 9.57 15.39
N TYR A 268 7.30 10.84 15.55
CA TYR A 268 7.88 11.71 16.58
C TYR A 268 7.40 11.35 18.00
N VAL A 269 6.10 11.13 18.20
CA VAL A 269 5.51 10.80 19.51
C VAL A 269 6.05 9.48 20.08
N SER A 270 6.27 8.48 19.21
CA SER A 270 6.81 7.16 19.58
C SER A 270 8.31 7.16 19.86
N GLY A 271 9.02 8.27 19.60
CA GLY A 271 10.47 8.35 19.76
C GLY A 271 11.27 7.64 18.65
N LEU A 272 10.61 7.25 17.55
CA LEU A 272 11.26 6.65 16.40
C LEU A 272 12.17 7.64 15.66
N ALA A 273 11.76 8.92 15.58
CA ALA A 273 12.54 9.96 14.94
C ALA A 273 13.73 10.39 15.84
N VAL A 274 14.97 10.15 15.39
CA VAL A 274 16.20 10.35 16.18
C VAL A 274 16.68 11.82 16.20
N GLY A 275 15.97 12.73 15.53
CA GLY A 275 16.30 14.17 15.46
C GLY A 275 15.37 15.06 16.31
N VAL A 276 15.93 15.61 17.40
CA VAL A 276 15.39 16.65 18.32
C VAL A 276 14.03 16.32 18.98
N PRO A 277 13.92 16.32 20.32
CA PRO A 277 12.62 16.34 20.97
C PRO A 277 12.00 17.72 20.75
N LYS A 278 11.19 17.85 19.70
CA LYS A 278 10.18 18.89 19.61
C LYS A 278 8.98 18.41 20.42
N ASP A 279 8.49 19.30 21.28
CA ASP A 279 7.43 19.10 22.27
C ASP A 279 6.47 17.94 21.97
N LYS A 280 6.72 16.78 22.60
CA LYS A 280 5.92 15.56 22.42
C LYS A 280 4.44 15.82 22.70
N THR A 281 4.15 16.64 23.71
CA THR A 281 2.80 17.04 24.09
C THR A 281 2.09 17.78 22.96
N ASN A 282 2.81 18.68 22.28
CA ASN A 282 2.29 19.38 21.12
C ASN A 282 1.97 18.42 19.96
N PHE A 283 2.86 17.47 19.67
CA PHE A 283 2.59 16.47 18.63
C PHE A 283 1.44 15.54 18.97
N GLU A 284 1.27 15.15 20.23
CA GLU A 284 0.12 14.37 20.70
C GLU A 284 -1.19 15.16 20.53
N ALA A 285 -1.21 16.43 20.95
CA ALA A 285 -2.35 17.32 20.77
C ALA A 285 -2.72 17.46 19.29
N LYS A 286 -1.72 17.74 18.44
CA LYS A 286 -1.90 17.85 16.98
C LYS A 286 -2.38 16.55 16.36
N MET A 287 -1.85 15.41 16.80
CA MET A 287 -2.28 14.09 16.32
C MET A 287 -3.74 13.82 16.66
N ASN A 288 -4.20 14.21 17.87
CA ASN A 288 -5.60 14.09 18.25
C ASN A 288 -6.54 14.96 17.40
N GLU A 289 -6.08 16.13 16.97
CA GLU A 289 -6.84 17.00 16.07
C GLU A 289 -6.89 16.44 14.65
N ILE A 290 -5.78 15.87 14.15
CA ILE A 290 -5.76 15.15 12.88
C ILE A 290 -6.68 13.93 12.92
N ASP A 291 -6.68 13.17 14.03
CA ASP A 291 -7.61 12.05 14.23
C ASP A 291 -9.07 12.52 14.18
N ALA A 292 -9.38 13.70 14.73
CA ALA A 292 -10.70 14.32 14.60
C ALA A 292 -11.02 14.68 13.13
N LEU A 293 -10.10 15.30 12.38
CA LEU A 293 -10.35 15.62 10.97
C LEU A 293 -10.58 14.36 10.12
N ILE A 294 -9.82 13.29 10.37
CA ILE A 294 -10.00 11.99 9.71
C ILE A 294 -11.38 11.41 10.05
N MET A 295 -11.74 11.39 11.34
CA MET A 295 -13.04 10.88 11.79
C MET A 295 -14.20 11.67 11.19
N ARG A 296 -14.11 13.01 11.14
CA ARG A 296 -15.13 13.86 10.52
C ARG A 296 -15.41 13.46 9.06
N ARG A 297 -14.37 13.20 8.27
CA ARG A 297 -14.52 12.77 6.87
C ARG A 297 -15.12 11.38 6.75
N TYR A 298 -14.70 10.47 7.61
CA TYR A 298 -15.27 9.14 7.65
C TYR A 298 -16.76 9.19 7.99
N ILE A 299 -17.16 9.97 8.99
CA ILE A 299 -18.57 10.18 9.35
C ILE A 299 -19.34 10.76 8.17
N SER A 300 -18.80 11.77 7.46
CA SER A 300 -19.45 12.29 6.25
C SER A 300 -19.64 11.22 5.16
N LYS A 301 -18.66 10.32 4.96
CA LYS A 301 -18.78 9.17 4.05
C LYS A 301 -19.90 8.22 4.48
N VAL A 302 -19.96 7.87 5.77
CA VAL A 302 -21.00 6.98 6.33
C VAL A 302 -22.38 7.59 6.15
N ILE A 303 -22.57 8.85 6.56
CA ILE A 303 -23.85 9.55 6.44
C ILE A 303 -24.31 9.59 4.98
N ASN A 304 -23.43 9.96 4.04
CA ASN A 304 -23.79 10.01 2.62
C ASN A 304 -24.18 8.63 2.07
N SER A 305 -23.59 7.55 2.59
CA SER A 305 -23.91 6.19 2.15
C SER A 305 -25.27 5.66 2.67
N CYS A 306 -25.75 6.15 3.82
CA CYS A 306 -26.98 5.67 4.44
C CYS A 306 -28.15 6.65 4.40
N LYS A 307 -27.95 7.88 3.87
CA LYS A 307 -28.94 8.97 3.90
C LYS A 307 -30.30 8.57 3.34
N GLU A 308 -30.34 7.72 2.32
CA GLU A 308 -31.57 7.28 1.65
C GLU A 308 -32.21 6.03 2.28
N SER A 309 -31.53 5.39 3.25
CA SER A 309 -31.92 4.09 3.82
C SER A 309 -31.94 4.10 5.35
N LEU A 310 -32.16 5.27 5.97
CA LEU A 310 -32.17 5.42 7.43
C LEU A 310 -33.17 4.48 8.13
N ASP A 311 -34.33 4.23 7.52
CA ASP A 311 -35.38 3.35 8.06
C ASP A 311 -35.01 1.86 8.05
N LEU A 312 -33.95 1.48 7.32
CA LEU A 312 -33.49 0.09 7.18
C LEU A 312 -32.28 -0.22 8.07
N LEU A 313 -31.83 0.74 8.88
CA LEU A 313 -30.66 0.59 9.73
C LEU A 313 -30.95 -0.33 10.92
N SER A 314 -29.98 -1.18 11.24
CA SER A 314 -30.01 -1.94 12.48
C SER A 314 -29.93 -1.02 13.71
N PRO A 315 -30.37 -1.46 14.90
CA PRO A 315 -30.25 -0.67 16.12
C PRO A 315 -28.82 -0.22 16.41
N GLY A 316 -27.82 -1.06 16.15
CA GLY A 316 -26.40 -0.71 16.33
C GLY A 316 -25.93 0.36 15.35
N GLN A 317 -26.40 0.34 14.09
CA GLN A 317 -26.10 1.39 13.11
C GLN A 317 -26.77 2.72 13.46
N ALA A 318 -28.03 2.69 13.90
CA ALA A 318 -28.74 3.89 14.36
C ALA A 318 -28.03 4.53 15.56
N GLN A 319 -27.64 3.73 16.55
CA GLN A 319 -26.89 4.19 17.72
C GLN A 319 -25.51 4.75 17.32
N SER A 320 -24.83 4.10 16.38
CA SER A 320 -23.56 4.59 15.82
C SER A 320 -23.72 5.95 15.15
N LEU A 321 -24.76 6.16 14.33
CA LEU A 321 -25.02 7.44 13.68
C LEU A 321 -25.34 8.56 14.69
N LEU A 322 -26.09 8.26 15.75
CA LEU A 322 -26.36 9.23 16.82
C LEU A 322 -25.07 9.63 17.54
N LEU A 323 -24.20 8.68 17.89
CA LEU A 323 -22.87 8.98 18.47
C LEU A 323 -22.02 9.84 17.54
N MET A 324 -22.01 9.53 16.25
CA MET A 324 -21.30 10.32 15.24
C MET A 324 -21.84 11.75 15.14
N ALA A 325 -23.16 11.92 15.19
CA ALA A 325 -23.82 13.23 15.17
C ALA A 325 -23.52 14.04 16.44
N ASP A 326 -23.63 13.40 17.62
CA ASP A 326 -23.31 14.01 18.91
C ASP A 326 -21.85 14.48 18.94
N TRP A 327 -20.94 13.66 18.42
CA TRP A 327 -19.53 13.99 18.33
C TRP A 327 -19.23 15.15 17.38
N LEU A 328 -19.85 15.17 16.20
CA LEU A 328 -19.71 16.27 15.25
C LEU A 328 -20.21 17.60 15.84
N PHE A 329 -21.31 17.55 16.59
CA PHE A 329 -21.82 18.71 17.31
C PHE A 329 -20.83 19.16 18.39
N LYS A 330 -20.42 18.25 19.29
CA LYS A 330 -19.48 18.55 20.38
C LYS A 330 -18.13 19.09 19.90
N LYS A 331 -17.60 18.56 18.79
CA LYS A 331 -16.23 18.87 18.34
C LYS A 331 -16.16 20.01 17.30
N PHE A 332 -17.16 20.14 16.43
CA PHE A 332 -17.14 21.05 15.29
C PHE A 332 -18.39 21.95 15.21
N ASP A 333 -19.25 21.95 16.23
CA ASP A 333 -20.51 22.70 16.22
C ASP A 333 -21.37 22.42 14.98
N THR A 334 -21.30 21.17 14.49
CA THR A 334 -22.01 20.73 13.28
C THR A 334 -23.23 19.92 13.69
N THR A 335 -24.42 20.50 13.53
CA THR A 335 -25.68 19.79 13.78
C THR A 335 -26.15 18.99 12.56
N LEU A 336 -26.76 17.84 12.81
CA LEU A 336 -27.34 16.98 11.78
C LEU A 336 -28.82 16.77 12.10
N ASP A 337 -29.59 17.85 12.01
CA ASP A 337 -31.01 17.93 12.41
C ASP A 337 -31.85 16.80 11.81
N PHE A 338 -31.59 16.43 10.56
CA PHE A 338 -32.30 15.34 9.88
C PHE A 338 -32.05 13.97 10.52
N LEU A 339 -30.87 13.70 11.08
CA LEU A 339 -30.58 12.44 11.78
C LEU A 339 -31.30 12.40 13.12
N TYR A 340 -31.24 13.49 13.89
CA TYR A 340 -31.94 13.56 15.18
C TYR A 340 -33.45 13.39 14.97
N ALA A 341 -34.03 14.09 13.99
CA ALA A 341 -35.43 13.95 13.63
C ALA A 341 -35.79 12.52 13.18
N ALA A 342 -34.96 11.89 12.32
CA ALA A 342 -35.19 10.52 11.85
C ALA A 342 -35.22 9.49 12.99
N PHE A 343 -34.45 9.71 14.05
CA PHE A 343 -34.40 8.83 15.22
C PHE A 343 -35.24 9.33 16.41
N GLY A 344 -36.11 10.32 16.21
CA GLY A 344 -37.00 10.85 17.25
C GLY A 344 -36.27 11.46 18.46
N CYS A 345 -35.06 11.98 18.25
CA CYS A 345 -34.24 12.63 19.26
C CYS A 345 -34.38 14.16 19.19
N ASP A 346 -34.30 14.81 20.34
CA ASP A 346 -34.19 16.28 20.39
C ASP A 346 -32.87 16.75 19.77
N ILE A 347 -32.94 17.90 19.08
CA ILE A 347 -31.76 18.54 18.51
C ILE A 347 -30.98 19.18 19.68
N PRO A 348 -29.68 18.85 19.84
CA PRO A 348 -28.90 19.38 20.93
C PRO A 348 -28.66 20.89 20.76
N ILE A 349 -28.74 21.62 21.88
CA ILE A 349 -28.55 23.09 21.94
C ILE A 349 -27.17 23.42 22.53
N GLU A 350 -26.72 22.64 23.53
CA GLU A 350 -25.46 22.83 24.22
C GLU A 350 -24.70 21.50 24.34
N SER A 351 -23.38 21.53 24.19
CA SER A 351 -22.54 20.31 24.13
C SER A 351 -22.58 19.49 25.43
N GLU A 352 -22.78 20.17 26.56
CA GLU A 352 -22.84 19.62 27.91
C GLU A 352 -24.13 18.84 28.18
N THR A 353 -25.17 19.12 27.39
CA THR A 353 -26.51 18.53 27.53
C THR A 353 -26.71 17.26 26.71
N LEU A 354 -25.69 16.83 25.96
CA LEU A 354 -25.76 15.61 25.16
C LEU A 354 -26.07 14.39 26.05
N PRO A 355 -27.12 13.60 25.71
CA PRO A 355 -27.49 12.43 26.49
C PRO A 355 -26.47 11.31 26.28
N ALA A 356 -26.39 10.39 27.25
CA ALA A 356 -25.68 9.15 27.03
C ALA A 356 -26.43 8.31 25.99
N ARG A 357 -25.72 7.86 24.95
CA ARG A 357 -26.29 6.96 23.93
C ARG A 357 -26.05 5.49 24.26
N GLU A 358 -25.17 5.19 25.21
CA GLU A 358 -24.70 3.84 25.52
C GLU A 358 -24.72 3.57 27.03
N THR A 359 -24.75 2.29 27.39
CA THR A 359 -24.63 1.83 28.78
C THR A 359 -23.45 0.88 28.89
N CYS A 360 -22.82 0.86 30.06
CA CYS A 360 -21.69 -0.01 30.34
C CYS A 360 -22.13 -1.48 30.28
N GLY A 361 -21.46 -2.30 29.46
CA GLY A 361 -21.73 -3.73 29.37
C GLY A 361 -21.68 -4.47 30.71
N ILE A 362 -20.86 -4.00 31.65
CA ILE A 362 -20.62 -4.61 32.98
C ILE A 362 -21.62 -4.10 34.03
N CYS A 363 -21.65 -2.80 34.29
CA CYS A 363 -22.42 -2.23 35.41
C CYS A 363 -23.74 -1.55 35.01
N LYS A 364 -24.05 -1.49 33.72
CA LYS A 364 -25.27 -0.89 33.13
C LYS A 364 -25.47 0.61 33.38
N GLU A 365 -24.48 1.30 33.97
CA GLU A 365 -24.47 2.75 34.08
C GLU A 365 -24.33 3.41 32.70
N GLU A 366 -24.87 4.61 32.56
CA GLU A 366 -24.74 5.42 31.35
C GLU A 366 -23.28 5.79 31.04
N VAL A 367 -22.92 5.75 29.75
CA VAL A 367 -21.58 6.09 29.25
C VAL A 367 -21.71 7.21 28.21
N LYS A 368 -21.08 8.35 28.48
CA LYS A 368 -21.04 9.50 27.57
C LYS A 368 -19.90 9.37 26.55
N LEU A 369 -20.06 10.09 25.43
CA LEU A 369 -19.02 10.20 24.40
C LEU A 369 -18.08 11.37 24.71
N ASP A 370 -17.04 11.07 25.48
CA ASP A 370 -16.01 12.06 25.87
C ASP A 370 -14.73 11.96 25.06
N ASP A 371 -14.32 10.75 24.67
CA ASP A 371 -13.15 10.49 23.85
C ASP A 371 -13.51 9.55 22.68
N LEU A 372 -12.81 9.67 21.55
CA LEU A 372 -13.04 8.91 20.33
C LEU A 372 -12.51 7.46 20.38
N LYS A 373 -11.52 7.19 21.22
CA LYS A 373 -10.76 5.94 21.28
C LYS A 373 -11.06 5.15 22.54
N VAL A 374 -11.35 5.84 23.64
CA VAL A 374 -11.59 5.22 24.94
C VAL A 374 -12.89 5.74 25.53
N ALA A 375 -13.54 4.92 26.34
CA ALA A 375 -14.67 5.31 27.16
C ALA A 375 -14.50 4.75 28.56
N GLN A 376 -14.89 5.53 29.57
CA GLN A 376 -14.89 5.08 30.95
C GLN A 376 -16.26 5.34 31.57
N CYS A 377 -16.84 4.34 32.22
CA CYS A 377 -18.11 4.53 32.94
C CYS A 377 -17.87 5.16 34.32
N PRO A 378 -18.91 5.70 35.00
CA PRO A 378 -18.77 6.32 36.33
C PRO A 378 -18.20 5.39 37.42
N LYS A 379 -18.28 4.06 37.23
CA LYS A 379 -17.71 3.06 38.14
C LYS A 379 -16.28 2.64 37.78
N GLY A 380 -15.67 3.27 36.78
CA GLY A 380 -14.27 3.09 36.43
C GLY A 380 -13.96 1.99 35.41
N HIS A 381 -14.97 1.30 34.85
CA HIS A 381 -14.74 0.32 33.77
C HIS A 381 -14.35 1.04 32.48
N GLU A 382 -13.24 0.64 31.88
CA GLU A 382 -12.68 1.21 30.66
C GLU A 382 -12.93 0.31 29.45
N PHE A 383 -13.31 0.91 28.33
CA PHE A 383 -13.58 0.25 27.07
C PHE A 383 -12.89 1.00 25.93
N THR A 384 -12.38 0.28 24.94
CA THR A 384 -11.99 0.88 23.67
C THR A 384 -13.24 1.15 22.82
N ARG A 385 -13.22 2.23 22.05
CA ARG A 385 -14.27 2.52 21.06
C ARG A 385 -13.89 1.98 19.68
N CYS A 386 -14.89 1.53 18.96
CA CYS A 386 -14.77 1.11 17.59
C CYS A 386 -14.36 2.31 16.71
N CYS A 387 -13.25 2.20 15.98
CA CYS A 387 -12.77 3.28 15.11
C CYS A 387 -13.68 3.53 13.89
N GLN A 388 -14.66 2.66 13.64
CA GLN A 388 -15.62 2.79 12.55
C GLN A 388 -17.01 3.20 13.04
N SER A 389 -17.48 2.66 14.17
CA SER A 389 -18.85 2.94 14.64
C SER A 389 -18.93 3.87 15.85
N LEU A 390 -17.80 4.20 16.47
CA LEU A 390 -17.69 4.88 17.77
C LEU A 390 -18.33 4.14 18.95
N LEU A 391 -19.01 3.02 18.72
CA LEU A 391 -19.62 2.20 19.77
C LEU A 391 -18.56 1.63 20.72
N LEU A 392 -18.95 1.32 21.94
CA LEU A 392 -18.14 0.56 22.89
C LEU A 392 -17.81 -0.82 22.32
N CYS A 393 -16.54 -1.23 22.39
CA CYS A 393 -16.12 -2.58 22.09
C CYS A 393 -16.20 -3.46 23.35
N ASP A 394 -17.42 -3.72 23.81
CA ASP A 394 -17.70 -4.60 24.95
C ASP A 394 -18.06 -6.04 24.55
N VAL A 395 -18.13 -6.32 23.23
CA VAL A 395 -18.41 -7.64 22.66
C VAL A 395 -17.27 -8.10 21.74
N VAL A 396 -16.94 -9.39 21.82
CA VAL A 396 -15.98 -10.12 20.97
C VAL A 396 -16.77 -10.99 19.99
N PRO A 397 -16.37 -11.14 18.71
CA PRO A 397 -15.11 -10.71 18.10
C PRO A 397 -15.10 -9.29 17.50
N PHE A 398 -13.95 -8.62 17.59
CA PHE A 398 -13.62 -7.39 16.88
C PHE A 398 -12.31 -7.56 16.10
N ASN A 399 -12.10 -6.76 15.06
CA ASN A 399 -10.84 -6.68 14.32
C ASN A 399 -9.91 -5.67 14.99
N SER A 400 -8.60 -5.85 14.82
CA SER A 400 -7.59 -4.93 15.34
C SER A 400 -6.68 -4.41 14.22
N CYS A 401 -6.39 -3.11 14.25
CA CYS A 401 -5.46 -2.52 13.31
C CYS A 401 -4.01 -2.91 13.68
N PRO A 402 -3.23 -3.54 12.79
CA PRO A 402 -1.85 -3.93 13.09
C PRO A 402 -0.94 -2.72 13.36
N ALA A 403 -1.20 -1.60 12.68
CA ALA A 403 -0.39 -0.38 12.76
C ALA A 403 -0.68 0.48 14.00
N CYS A 404 -1.93 0.88 14.25
CA CYS A 404 -2.28 1.80 15.34
C CYS A 404 -3.05 1.19 16.51
N LYS A 405 -3.30 -0.14 16.48
CA LYS A 405 -4.01 -0.90 17.53
C LYS A 405 -5.46 -0.49 17.79
N SER A 406 -6.02 0.44 17.03
CA SER A 406 -7.45 0.73 17.06
C SER A 406 -8.27 -0.51 16.68
N VAL A 407 -9.45 -0.63 17.29
CA VAL A 407 -10.34 -1.78 17.13
C VAL A 407 -11.53 -1.43 16.25
N ALA A 408 -12.09 -2.41 15.54
CA ALA A 408 -13.30 -2.27 14.75
C ALA A 408 -14.26 -3.43 15.04
N LEU A 409 -15.47 -3.13 15.47
CA LEU A 409 -16.53 -4.12 15.64
C LEU A 409 -16.89 -4.73 14.28
N LYS A 410 -17.17 -6.03 14.27
CA LYS A 410 -17.72 -6.70 13.10
C LYS A 410 -19.20 -6.33 12.94
N ASP A 411 -19.66 -6.33 11.69
CA ASP A 411 -21.09 -6.30 11.33
C ASP A 411 -21.87 -5.00 11.64
N ILE A 412 -21.22 -3.90 12.05
CA ILE A 412 -21.88 -2.60 12.16
C ILE A 412 -21.85 -1.86 10.83
N TRP A 413 -20.64 -1.58 10.33
CA TRP A 413 -20.42 -0.89 9.06
C TRP A 413 -19.56 -1.77 8.16
N ASN A 414 -20.19 -2.48 7.21
CA ASN A 414 -19.50 -3.38 6.28
C ASN A 414 -18.91 -2.65 5.05
N PHE A 415 -18.73 -1.34 5.14
CA PHE A 415 -18.27 -0.53 4.01
C PHE A 415 -16.77 -0.64 3.75
N ASP A 416 -15.99 -0.97 4.78
CA ASP A 416 -14.54 -0.74 4.74
C ASP A 416 -13.76 -1.70 5.66
N PRO A 417 -12.88 -2.57 5.12
CA PRO A 417 -11.99 -3.39 5.95
C PRO A 417 -10.81 -2.58 6.54
N TYR A 418 -10.70 -1.28 6.24
CA TYR A 418 -9.60 -0.44 6.68
C TYR A 418 -9.92 0.31 7.98
N CYS A 419 -8.91 0.46 8.82
CA CYS A 419 -8.93 1.28 10.03
C CYS A 419 -9.12 2.76 9.67
N THR A 420 -10.13 3.40 10.25
CA THR A 420 -10.44 4.81 10.00
C THR A 420 -9.26 5.75 10.22
N TYR A 421 -8.46 5.57 11.29
CA TYR A 421 -7.40 6.51 11.62
C TYR A 421 -6.14 6.42 10.75
N CYS A 422 -5.83 5.24 10.20
CA CYS A 422 -4.56 5.05 9.50
C CYS A 422 -4.70 4.40 8.13
N GLY A 423 -5.91 4.02 7.70
CA GLY A 423 -6.16 3.41 6.39
C GLY A 423 -5.60 2.00 6.20
N MET A 424 -4.99 1.39 7.22
CA MET A 424 -4.48 0.01 7.17
C MET A 424 -5.60 -1.00 7.38
N MET A 425 -5.51 -2.16 6.72
CA MET A 425 -6.50 -3.23 6.86
C MET A 425 -6.55 -3.74 8.30
N ALA A 426 -7.73 -3.76 8.90
CA ALA A 426 -7.95 -4.36 10.21
C ALA A 426 -8.10 -5.88 10.07
N ILE A 427 -7.48 -6.63 10.96
CA ILE A 427 -7.40 -8.11 10.91
C ILE A 427 -8.08 -8.71 12.13
#